data_AF-A0A7J7NJ92-F1
#
_entry.id   AF-A0A7J7NJ92-F1
#
_cell.length_a   1.000
_cell.length_b   1.000
_cell.length_c   1.000
_cell.angle_alpha   90.00
_cell.angle_beta   90.00
_cell.angle_gamma   90.00
#
_symmetry.space_group_name_H-M   'P 1'
#
loop_
_entity.id
_entity.type
_entity.pdbx_description
1 polymer ?
#
loop_
_entity_poly.entity_id
_entity_poly.type
_entity_poly.pdbx_seq_one_letter_code
_entity_poly.pdbx_strand_id
1 'polypeptide(L)'
;MKNKRDGLDLERCNEFENVDIELDDIYSKGEDDKAKTPLTVGFKELEVGMQWATVYEAGEHMRRNNDGHTMVLRHGNFQNSCGGKLGADNTLCNAPWVAREVEALVRDVRAMTPKAIKTRMKTQYGVEISYWTAWNARQICMESIVGSYDQGYHDLPSLCVEILKSNPGGIARTWRQDDTLQWTGTLVAFKASLNGFVKGYRPILGLDGCFLKGKYGGVCLSVLSLDANNGLFPIGVYMCRTECKESWLDFLSKIEPYLSTHP
;
A
#
# COMPACT_ATOMS: atom_id res chain seq x y z
N MET A 1 0.80 -45.37 -4.08
CA MET A 1 1.89 -44.99 -3.16
C MET A 1 1.70 -43.52 -2.79
N LYS A 2 1.31 -43.24 -1.54
CA LYS A 2 1.09 -41.87 -1.05
C LYS A 2 2.43 -41.30 -0.59
N ASN A 3 2.90 -40.24 -1.24
CA ASN A 3 4.13 -39.55 -0.85
C ASN A 3 3.93 -38.78 0.45
N LYS A 4 4.80 -39.07 1.42
CA LYS A 4 5.00 -38.34 2.68
C LYS A 4 5.32 -36.87 2.35
N ARG A 5 4.65 -35.94 3.03
CA ARG A 5 5.10 -34.55 3.13
C ARG A 5 6.04 -34.48 4.31
N ASP A 6 7.25 -34.02 4.04
CA ASP A 6 8.28 -33.79 5.04
C ASP A 6 7.81 -32.73 6.05
N GLY A 7 8.05 -33.03 7.33
CA GLY A 7 7.61 -32.22 8.47
C GLY A 7 8.34 -30.88 8.52
N LEU A 8 7.59 -29.82 8.77
CA LEU A 8 8.13 -28.56 9.26
C LEU A 8 8.40 -28.74 10.75
N ASP A 9 9.64 -28.49 11.17
CA ASP A 9 10.07 -28.50 12.57
C ASP A 9 9.20 -27.54 13.41
N LEU A 10 8.29 -28.13 14.18
CA LEU A 10 7.42 -27.47 15.17
C LEU A 10 8.11 -27.30 16.55
N GLU A 11 9.40 -27.61 16.66
CA GLU A 11 10.10 -27.68 17.95
C GLU A 11 10.22 -26.32 18.69
N ARG A 12 9.95 -25.20 18.02
CA ARG A 12 10.06 -23.86 18.63
C ARG A 12 8.84 -23.41 19.44
N CYS A 13 7.78 -24.21 19.52
CA CYS A 13 6.53 -23.86 20.23
C CYS A 13 6.40 -24.42 21.66
N ASN A 14 7.39 -25.16 22.16
CA ASN A 14 7.28 -25.92 23.42
C ASN A 14 7.83 -25.22 24.67
N GLU A 15 8.26 -23.96 24.58
CA GLU A 15 8.72 -23.17 25.73
C GLU A 15 7.70 -22.09 26.08
N PHE A 16 6.57 -22.48 26.66
CA PHE A 16 5.74 -21.55 27.42
C PHE A 16 5.82 -21.95 28.89
N GLU A 17 6.57 -21.16 29.66
CA GLU A 17 6.58 -21.22 31.12
C GLU A 17 5.17 -21.04 31.68
N ASN A 18 4.93 -21.65 32.83
CA ASN A 18 3.66 -21.67 33.56
C ASN A 18 2.94 -20.31 33.51
N VAL A 19 1.81 -20.25 32.81
CA VAL A 19 0.94 -19.07 32.79
C VAL A 19 -0.12 -19.26 33.89
N ASP A 20 -0.06 -18.42 34.92
CA ASP A 20 -1.16 -18.27 35.87
C ASP A 20 -2.33 -17.58 35.14
N ILE A 21 -3.50 -18.22 35.12
CA ILE A 21 -4.68 -17.69 34.43
C ILE A 21 -5.70 -17.25 35.50
N GLU A 22 -6.09 -15.97 35.46
CA GLU A 22 -7.12 -15.43 36.36
C GLU A 22 -8.53 -15.90 35.92
N LEU A 23 -9.36 -16.28 36.91
CA LEU A 23 -10.67 -16.90 36.70
C LEU A 23 -11.71 -15.96 36.04
N ASP A 24 -11.48 -14.65 36.08
CA ASP A 24 -12.35 -13.64 35.44
C ASP A 24 -12.26 -13.68 33.91
N ASP A 25 -11.23 -14.30 33.34
CA ASP A 25 -11.03 -14.44 31.90
C ASP A 25 -11.77 -15.64 31.27
N ILE A 26 -12.44 -16.48 32.07
CA ILE A 26 -12.85 -17.84 31.63
C ILE A 26 -14.36 -18.15 31.63
N TYR A 27 -15.26 -17.36 32.25
CA TYR A 27 -16.67 -17.82 32.37
C TYR A 27 -17.76 -16.88 31.83
N SER A 28 -18.51 -17.37 30.83
CA SER A 28 -19.97 -17.19 30.82
C SER A 28 -20.60 -18.28 31.69
N LYS A 29 -21.27 -17.89 32.77
CA LYS A 29 -21.97 -18.76 33.73
C LYS A 29 -22.86 -19.81 33.06
N GLY A 30 -22.60 -21.08 33.34
CA GLY A 30 -23.58 -22.16 33.26
C GLY A 30 -23.62 -22.87 34.61
N GLU A 31 -24.72 -22.67 35.35
CA GLU A 31 -25.08 -23.47 36.53
C GLU A 31 -25.42 -24.89 36.05
N ASP A 32 -24.48 -25.83 36.14
CA ASP A 32 -24.78 -27.28 36.19
C ASP A 32 -23.50 -28.06 36.55
N ASP A 33 -23.38 -28.42 37.83
CA ASP A 33 -22.22 -29.05 38.49
C ASP A 33 -21.91 -30.50 38.05
N LYS A 34 -22.36 -30.96 36.88
CA LYS A 34 -22.14 -32.34 36.40
C LYS A 34 -21.83 -32.51 34.92
N ALA A 35 -21.69 -31.44 34.15
CA ALA A 35 -21.27 -31.55 32.76
C ALA A 35 -19.74 -31.52 32.66
N LYS A 36 -19.15 -32.54 32.02
CA LYS A 36 -17.78 -32.47 31.47
C LYS A 36 -17.76 -31.43 30.35
N THR A 37 -17.80 -30.14 30.67
CA THR A 37 -17.70 -29.07 29.68
C THR A 37 -16.22 -28.76 29.45
N PRO A 38 -15.75 -28.79 28.18
CA PRO A 38 -14.41 -28.31 27.85
C PRO A 38 -14.29 -26.84 28.26
N LEU A 39 -13.31 -26.51 29.11
CA LEU A 39 -12.96 -25.14 29.41
C LEU A 39 -12.23 -24.57 28.20
N THR A 40 -12.76 -23.47 27.64
CA THR A 40 -12.10 -22.74 26.55
C THR A 40 -11.46 -21.49 27.15
N VAL A 41 -10.13 -21.47 27.23
CA VAL A 41 -9.40 -20.27 27.64
C VAL A 41 -9.08 -19.47 26.39
N GLY A 42 -9.55 -18.23 26.32
CA GLY A 42 -9.25 -17.32 25.21
C GLY A 42 -7.78 -16.85 25.26
N PHE A 43 -7.10 -16.83 24.11
CA PHE A 43 -5.71 -16.36 24.01
C PHE A 43 -5.56 -15.09 23.18
N LYS A 44 -4.45 -14.41 23.50
CA LYS A 44 -3.92 -13.14 22.99
C LYS A 44 -3.51 -13.24 21.51
N GLU A 45 -3.84 -12.20 20.74
CA GLU A 45 -3.43 -12.02 19.35
C GLU A 45 -1.89 -11.90 19.26
N LEU A 46 -1.22 -12.81 18.55
CA LEU A 46 0.23 -12.78 18.33
C LEU A 46 0.58 -12.07 17.02
N GLU A 47 1.77 -11.46 16.97
CA GLU A 47 2.30 -10.54 15.94
C GLU A 47 2.18 -11.02 14.47
N VAL A 48 1.91 -12.31 14.25
CA VAL A 48 1.89 -12.98 12.94
C VAL A 48 0.47 -13.21 12.38
N GLY A 49 -0.57 -12.62 13.00
CA GLY A 49 -1.95 -12.80 12.53
C GLY A 49 -2.44 -14.25 12.67
N MET A 50 -2.01 -14.96 13.72
CA MET A 50 -2.48 -16.30 14.06
C MET A 50 -3.31 -16.24 15.34
N GLN A 51 -4.53 -16.79 15.31
CA GLN A 51 -5.31 -17.06 16.51
C GLN A 51 -4.88 -18.40 17.11
N TRP A 52 -4.56 -18.40 18.39
CA TRP A 52 -4.42 -19.62 19.19
C TRP A 52 -5.75 -19.90 19.89
N ALA A 53 -6.23 -21.13 19.80
CA ALA A 53 -7.27 -21.64 20.69
C ALA A 53 -6.75 -22.95 21.26
N THR A 54 -6.38 -22.94 22.54
CA THR A 54 -6.07 -24.18 23.27
C THR A 54 -7.38 -24.67 23.87
N VAL A 55 -7.89 -25.80 23.38
CA VAL A 55 -9.08 -26.45 23.93
C VAL A 55 -8.61 -27.39 25.04
N TYR A 56 -9.13 -27.22 26.25
CA TYR A 56 -8.77 -28.06 27.40
C TYR A 56 -9.87 -29.09 27.69
N GLU A 57 -9.54 -30.38 27.68
CA GLU A 57 -10.32 -31.41 28.38
C GLU A 57 -9.82 -31.51 29.83
N ALA A 58 -10.18 -30.53 30.65
CA ALA A 58 -9.67 -30.40 32.01
C ALA A 58 -10.46 -31.18 33.08
N GLY A 59 -11.04 -32.33 32.72
CA GLY A 59 -12.00 -33.02 33.59
C GLY A 59 -11.43 -33.59 34.89
N GLU A 60 -10.13 -33.95 34.95
CA GLU A 60 -9.60 -34.77 36.07
C GLU A 60 -8.29 -34.25 36.73
N HIS A 61 -7.73 -33.11 36.28
CA HIS A 61 -6.38 -32.68 36.72
C HIS A 61 -6.27 -31.23 37.20
N MET A 62 -7.41 -30.56 37.40
CA MET A 62 -7.49 -29.23 37.97
C MET A 62 -7.78 -29.27 39.48
N ARG A 63 -7.02 -28.49 40.26
CA ARG A 63 -7.24 -28.32 41.71
C ARG A 63 -7.47 -26.85 42.03
N ARG A 64 -8.55 -26.52 42.74
CA ARG A 64 -8.78 -25.17 43.28
C ARG A 64 -7.77 -24.86 44.38
N ASN A 65 -7.17 -23.67 44.33
CA ASN A 65 -6.30 -23.18 45.38
C ASN A 65 -7.13 -22.69 46.59
N ASN A 66 -6.45 -22.53 47.72
CA ASN A 66 -7.09 -22.19 49.00
C ASN A 66 -7.67 -20.75 49.04
N ASP A 67 -7.31 -19.92 48.07
CA ASP A 67 -7.85 -18.58 47.89
C ASP A 67 -9.26 -18.59 47.25
N GLY A 68 -9.74 -19.73 46.75
CA GLY A 68 -11.05 -19.88 46.12
C GLY A 68 -11.18 -19.23 44.74
N HIS A 69 -10.17 -18.46 44.33
CA HIS A 69 -10.16 -17.62 43.13
C HIS A 69 -9.13 -18.06 42.09
N THR A 70 -8.25 -19.01 42.40
CA THR A 70 -7.32 -19.58 41.42
C THR A 70 -7.45 -21.10 41.31
N MET A 71 -7.12 -21.63 40.14
CA MET A 71 -7.08 -23.06 39.86
C MET A 71 -5.71 -23.44 39.31
N VAL A 72 -5.14 -24.52 39.85
CA VAL A 72 -3.83 -25.04 39.46
C VAL A 72 -4.02 -26.29 38.62
N LEU A 73 -3.45 -26.28 37.42
CA LEU A 73 -3.42 -27.42 36.50
C LEU A 73 -2.13 -28.21 36.73
N ARG A 74 -2.23 -29.43 37.26
CA ARG A 74 -1.04 -30.20 37.68
C ARG A 74 -0.40 -31.00 36.56
N HIS A 75 -1.20 -31.54 35.65
CA HIS A 75 -0.79 -32.28 34.47
C HIS A 75 -1.85 -32.08 33.39
N GLY A 76 -1.42 -31.71 32.18
CA GLY A 76 -2.28 -31.57 31.01
C GLY A 76 -1.58 -32.14 29.81
N ASN A 77 -2.32 -32.88 28.96
CA ASN A 77 -1.83 -33.22 27.64
C ASN A 77 -2.13 -32.03 26.73
N PHE A 78 -1.16 -31.13 26.58
CA PHE A 78 -1.28 -29.94 25.75
C PHE A 78 -1.15 -30.33 24.28
N GLN A 79 -2.24 -30.83 23.69
CA GLN A 79 -2.33 -30.93 22.24
C GLN A 79 -2.63 -29.54 21.69
N ASN A 80 -1.58 -28.87 21.22
CA ASN A 80 -1.72 -27.67 20.42
C ASN A 80 -2.34 -28.05 19.06
N SER A 81 -3.64 -27.90 18.92
CA SER A 81 -4.32 -27.93 17.62
C SER A 81 -4.13 -26.61 16.87
N CYS A 82 -2.94 -26.01 16.95
CA CYS A 82 -2.56 -24.78 16.27
C CYS A 82 -2.39 -25.02 14.76
N GLY A 83 -3.46 -25.50 14.12
CA GLY A 83 -3.68 -25.42 12.69
C GLY A 83 -4.26 -24.05 12.39
N GLY A 84 -3.45 -23.00 12.51
CA GLY A 84 -3.81 -21.71 11.94
C GLY A 84 -4.17 -21.92 10.47
N LYS A 85 -5.17 -21.21 9.96
CA LYS A 85 -5.48 -21.25 8.53
C LYS A 85 -4.27 -20.67 7.79
N LEU A 86 -3.41 -21.55 7.28
CA LEU A 86 -2.24 -21.15 6.47
C LEU A 86 -2.62 -20.97 4.99
N GLY A 87 -3.88 -21.23 4.64
CA GLY A 87 -4.44 -21.04 3.30
C GLY A 87 -4.82 -19.58 3.03
N ALA A 88 -5.08 -19.29 1.75
CA ALA A 88 -5.48 -17.96 1.27
C ALA A 88 -6.84 -17.46 1.81
N ASP A 89 -7.58 -18.30 2.53
CA ASP A 89 -8.83 -17.97 3.24
C ASP A 89 -8.60 -17.45 4.67
N ASN A 90 -7.35 -17.22 5.07
CA ASN A 90 -7.02 -16.63 6.36
C ASN A 90 -7.44 -15.15 6.44
N THR A 91 -8.45 -14.85 7.24
CA THR A 91 -8.98 -13.51 7.46
C THR A 91 -8.06 -12.60 8.28
N LEU A 92 -7.14 -13.18 9.06
CA LEU A 92 -6.20 -12.43 9.90
C LEU A 92 -5.00 -11.92 9.09
N CYS A 93 -4.61 -12.63 8.03
CA CYS A 93 -3.59 -12.17 7.08
C CYS A 93 -4.19 -11.20 6.04
N ASN A 94 -4.72 -10.08 6.54
CA ASN A 94 -5.32 -9.03 5.74
C ASN A 94 -4.27 -8.10 5.12
N ALA A 95 -4.69 -7.29 4.14
CA ALA A 95 -3.77 -6.40 3.41
C ALA A 95 -3.04 -5.38 4.30
N PRO A 96 -3.66 -4.75 5.32
CA PRO A 96 -2.95 -3.88 6.26
C PRO A 96 -1.82 -4.57 7.02
N TRP A 97 -2.05 -5.78 7.54
CA TRP A 97 -1.00 -6.53 8.24
C TRP A 97 0.14 -6.88 7.28
N VAL A 98 -0.17 -7.42 6.10
CA VAL A 98 0.85 -7.72 5.08
C VAL A 98 1.64 -6.46 4.70
N ALA A 99 0.98 -5.32 4.55
CA ALA A 99 1.62 -4.06 4.20
C ALA A 99 2.66 -3.64 5.24
N ARG A 100 2.33 -3.74 6.53
CA ARG A 100 3.26 -3.44 7.63
C ARG A 100 4.52 -4.31 7.57
N GLU A 101 4.38 -5.59 7.31
CA GLU A 101 5.51 -6.53 7.26
C GLU A 101 6.40 -6.31 6.03
N VAL A 102 5.83 -5.90 4.89
CA VAL A 102 6.59 -5.74 3.63
C VAL A 102 6.98 -4.29 3.33
N GLU A 103 6.58 -3.32 4.15
CA GLU A 103 6.80 -1.89 3.87
C GLU A 103 8.28 -1.54 3.67
N ALA A 104 9.16 -2.03 4.56
CA ALA A 104 10.60 -1.81 4.44
C ALA A 104 11.15 -2.35 3.12
N LEU A 105 10.70 -3.55 2.72
CA LEU A 105 11.13 -4.18 1.46
C LEU A 105 10.60 -3.43 0.23
N VAL A 106 9.36 -2.94 0.28
CA VAL A 106 8.78 -2.13 -0.80
C VAL A 106 9.46 -0.76 -0.90
N ARG A 107 9.91 -0.20 0.23
CA ARG A 107 10.69 1.04 0.26
C ARG A 107 12.05 0.86 -0.44
N ASP A 108 12.73 -0.24 -0.19
CA ASP A 108 14.01 -0.57 -0.83
C ASP A 108 13.84 -0.96 -2.30
N VAL A 109 12.81 -1.75 -2.61
CA VAL A 109 12.53 -2.27 -3.96
C VAL A 109 11.11 -1.89 -4.38
N ARG A 110 10.94 -0.66 -4.86
CA ARG A 110 9.63 -0.12 -5.33
C ARG A 110 9.00 -0.92 -6.48
N ALA A 111 9.82 -1.63 -7.26
CA ALA A 111 9.40 -2.49 -8.35
C ALA A 111 8.88 -3.87 -7.88
N MET A 112 8.85 -4.13 -6.58
CA MET A 112 8.37 -5.40 -6.04
C MET A 112 6.95 -5.71 -6.52
N THR A 113 6.76 -6.90 -7.08
CA THR A 113 5.48 -7.34 -7.63
C THR A 113 4.61 -7.99 -6.56
N PRO A 114 3.27 -8.01 -6.71
CA PRO A 114 2.39 -8.73 -5.78
C PRO A 114 2.72 -10.24 -5.70
N LYS A 115 3.23 -10.84 -6.79
CA LYS A 115 3.70 -12.23 -6.79
C LYS A 115 4.91 -12.41 -5.86
N ALA A 116 5.87 -11.49 -5.91
CA ALA A 116 7.03 -11.53 -5.02
C ALA A 116 6.63 -11.37 -3.55
N ILE A 117 5.68 -10.47 -3.25
CA ILE A 117 5.10 -10.31 -1.90
C ILE A 117 4.48 -11.63 -1.44
N LYS A 118 3.66 -12.25 -2.28
CA LYS A 118 3.03 -13.54 -1.97
C LYS A 118 4.06 -14.65 -1.70
N THR A 119 5.09 -14.76 -2.53
CA THR A 119 6.19 -15.71 -2.31
C THR A 119 6.92 -15.41 -1.00
N ARG A 120 7.16 -14.13 -0.70
CA ARG A 120 7.82 -13.70 0.54
C ARG A 120 7.03 -14.14 1.78
N MET A 121 5.72 -13.86 1.81
CA MET A 121 4.86 -14.27 2.93
C MET A 121 4.88 -15.78 3.16
N LYS A 122 4.87 -16.56 2.06
CA LYS A 122 4.97 -18.02 2.14
C LYS A 122 6.33 -18.48 2.67
N THR A 123 7.42 -17.88 2.22
CA THR A 123 8.78 -18.28 2.65
C THR A 123 9.14 -17.87 4.07
N GLN A 124 8.67 -16.71 4.53
CA GLN A 124 9.04 -16.15 5.83
C GLN A 124 8.13 -16.62 6.96
N TYR A 125 6.82 -16.60 6.70
CA TYR A 125 5.80 -16.82 7.72
C TYR A 125 5.00 -18.12 7.47
N GLY A 126 5.26 -18.83 6.37
CA GLY A 126 4.50 -20.04 6.03
C GLY A 126 3.05 -19.78 5.58
N VAL A 127 2.67 -18.52 5.40
CA VAL A 127 1.28 -18.11 5.09
C VAL A 127 1.08 -17.97 3.59
N GLU A 128 0.03 -18.60 3.06
CA GLU A 128 -0.46 -18.31 1.72
C GLU A 128 -1.46 -17.15 1.73
N ILE A 129 -1.20 -16.12 0.93
CA ILE A 129 -2.14 -15.01 0.73
C ILE A 129 -2.74 -15.02 -0.68
N SER A 130 -3.91 -14.42 -0.84
CA SER A 130 -4.48 -14.18 -2.17
C SER A 130 -3.63 -13.17 -2.96
N TYR A 131 -3.72 -13.20 -4.29
CA TYR A 131 -3.05 -12.19 -5.12
C TYR A 131 -3.56 -10.77 -4.82
N TRP A 132 -4.87 -10.64 -4.60
CA TRP A 132 -5.52 -9.36 -4.29
C TRP A 132 -5.07 -8.79 -2.96
N THR A 133 -4.88 -9.63 -1.93
CA THR A 133 -4.32 -9.22 -0.64
C THR A 133 -2.91 -8.66 -0.83
N ALA A 134 -2.06 -9.35 -1.61
CA ALA A 134 -0.70 -8.89 -1.90
C ALA A 134 -0.70 -7.57 -2.72
N TRP A 135 -1.62 -7.43 -3.67
CA TRP A 135 -1.76 -6.23 -4.49
C TRP A 135 -2.22 -5.04 -3.65
N ASN A 136 -3.26 -5.21 -2.82
CA ASN A 136 -3.76 -4.18 -1.90
C ASN A 136 -2.68 -3.78 -0.89
N ALA A 137 -1.98 -4.75 -0.29
CA ALA A 137 -0.88 -4.48 0.64
C ALA A 137 0.20 -3.62 -0.03
N ARG A 138 0.57 -3.94 -1.28
CA ARG A 138 1.49 -3.12 -2.07
C ARG A 138 0.96 -1.70 -2.27
N GLN A 139 -0.33 -1.51 -2.59
CA GLN A 139 -0.89 -0.16 -2.76
C GLN A 139 -0.80 0.64 -1.46
N ILE A 140 -1.12 0.03 -0.32
CA ILE A 140 -1.00 0.66 1.01
C ILE A 140 0.45 1.10 1.28
N CYS A 141 1.43 0.21 1.04
CA CYS A 141 2.84 0.57 1.19
C CYS A 141 3.23 1.73 0.26
N MET A 142 2.82 1.68 -1.02
CA MET A 142 3.15 2.72 -1.99
C MET A 142 2.55 4.07 -1.62
N GLU A 143 1.31 4.09 -1.13
CA GLU A 143 0.63 5.29 -0.64
C GLU A 143 1.31 5.86 0.62
N SER A 144 1.75 5.00 1.54
CA SER A 144 2.56 5.43 2.71
C SER A 144 3.91 6.04 2.31
N ILE A 145 4.59 5.45 1.32
CA ILE A 145 5.95 5.85 0.94
C ILE A 145 5.98 7.07 0.01
N VAL A 146 5.06 7.14 -0.96
CA VAL A 146 5.03 8.19 -2.00
C VAL A 146 4.02 9.29 -1.67
N GLY A 147 2.99 8.97 -0.89
CA GLY A 147 1.79 9.78 -0.73
C GLY A 147 0.63 9.26 -1.59
N SER A 148 -0.56 9.73 -1.25
CA SER A 148 -1.78 9.38 -1.98
C SER A 148 -1.91 10.20 -3.26
N TYR A 149 -2.59 9.63 -4.27
CA TYR A 149 -2.93 10.39 -5.47
C TYR A 149 -3.75 11.63 -5.13
N ASP A 150 -4.71 11.48 -4.19
CA ASP A 150 -5.56 12.57 -3.71
C ASP A 150 -4.74 13.75 -3.18
N GLN A 151 -3.76 13.47 -2.32
CA GLN A 151 -2.87 14.48 -1.78
C GLN A 151 -2.01 15.12 -2.89
N GLY A 152 -1.51 14.32 -3.83
CA GLY A 152 -0.75 14.82 -4.98
C GLY A 152 -1.51 15.86 -5.80
N TYR A 153 -2.77 15.60 -6.16
CA TYR A 153 -3.61 16.58 -6.88
C TYR A 153 -4.03 17.77 -6.01
N HIS A 154 -4.22 17.55 -4.71
CA HIS A 154 -4.48 18.63 -3.76
C HIS A 154 -3.31 19.63 -3.72
N ASP A 155 -2.07 19.14 -3.75
CA ASP A 155 -0.86 19.95 -3.58
C ASP A 155 -0.31 20.56 -4.87
N LEU A 156 -0.89 20.23 -6.04
CA LEU A 156 -0.51 20.81 -7.33
C LEU A 156 -0.42 22.36 -7.36
N PRO A 157 -1.37 23.12 -6.77
CA PRO A 157 -1.25 24.58 -6.70
C PRO A 157 -0.01 25.03 -5.93
N SER A 158 0.26 24.41 -4.78
CA SER A 158 1.43 24.69 -3.96
C SER A 158 2.73 24.37 -4.71
N LEU A 159 2.75 23.22 -5.42
CA LEU A 159 3.87 22.85 -6.28
C LEU A 159 4.11 23.89 -7.38
N CYS A 160 3.06 24.38 -8.05
CA CYS A 160 3.19 25.42 -9.07
C CYS A 160 3.81 26.71 -8.50
N VAL A 161 3.42 27.11 -7.29
CA VAL A 161 4.01 28.27 -6.60
C VAL A 161 5.51 28.06 -6.34
N GLU A 162 5.91 26.90 -5.83
CA GLU A 162 7.32 26.60 -5.57
C GLU A 162 8.16 26.50 -6.85
N ILE A 163 7.59 25.97 -7.94
CA ILE A 163 8.23 25.97 -9.26
C ILE A 163 8.49 27.41 -9.73
N LEU A 164 7.50 28.30 -9.60
CA LEU A 164 7.66 29.70 -10.01
C LEU A 164 8.64 30.48 -9.13
N LYS A 165 8.70 30.17 -7.82
CA LYS A 165 9.72 30.74 -6.92
C LYS A 165 11.13 30.34 -7.35
N SER A 166 11.33 29.07 -7.70
CA SER A 166 12.63 28.52 -8.09
C SER A 166 13.02 28.87 -9.53
N ASN A 167 12.04 29.07 -10.41
CA ASN A 167 12.23 29.42 -11.82
C ASN A 167 11.38 30.66 -12.19
N PRO A 168 11.82 31.87 -11.80
CA PRO A 168 11.09 33.10 -12.08
C PRO A 168 10.97 33.38 -13.57
N GLY A 169 9.74 33.54 -14.05
CA GLY A 169 9.40 33.81 -15.45
C GLY A 169 9.25 32.57 -16.33
N GLY A 170 9.18 31.37 -15.73
CA GLY A 170 8.55 30.22 -16.38
C GLY A 170 7.04 30.25 -16.24
N ILE A 171 6.40 29.15 -16.63
CA ILE A 171 4.97 28.89 -16.46
C ILE A 171 4.83 27.70 -15.53
N ALA A 172 4.09 27.87 -14.44
CA ALA A 172 3.57 26.75 -13.67
C ALA A 172 2.20 27.17 -13.14
N ARG A 173 1.14 26.59 -13.70
CA ARG A 173 -0.24 26.93 -13.33
C ARG A 173 -1.12 25.71 -13.41
N THR A 174 -2.09 25.66 -12.51
CA THR A 174 -3.12 24.64 -12.49
C THR A 174 -4.49 25.30 -12.55
N TRP A 175 -5.42 24.64 -13.25
CA TRP A 175 -6.79 25.07 -13.40
C TRP A 175 -7.74 24.08 -12.72
N ARG A 176 -8.86 24.61 -12.27
CA ARG A 176 -9.97 23.85 -11.70
C ARG A 176 -11.27 24.36 -12.33
N GLN A 177 -12.29 23.52 -12.35
CA GLN A 177 -13.63 23.90 -12.74
C GLN A 177 -14.25 24.76 -11.62
N ASP A 178 -14.93 25.85 -11.98
CA ASP A 178 -15.44 26.83 -11.01
C ASP A 178 -16.55 26.25 -10.10
N ASP A 179 -17.35 25.32 -10.62
CA ASP A 179 -18.51 24.72 -9.96
C ASP A 179 -18.12 23.53 -9.06
N THR A 180 -17.31 22.61 -9.57
CA THR A 180 -16.98 21.35 -8.91
C THR A 180 -15.63 21.38 -8.20
N LEU A 181 -14.83 22.44 -8.39
CA LEU A 181 -13.44 22.54 -7.97
C LEU A 181 -12.54 21.39 -8.48
N GLN A 182 -13.02 20.61 -9.46
CA GLN A 182 -12.27 19.51 -10.03
C GLN A 182 -11.11 20.04 -10.84
N TRP A 183 -9.96 19.39 -10.71
CA TRP A 183 -8.80 19.66 -11.53
C TRP A 183 -9.12 19.47 -13.02
N THR A 184 -8.77 20.47 -13.85
CA THR A 184 -9.00 20.45 -15.31
C THR A 184 -7.69 20.33 -16.08
N GLY A 185 -6.62 20.94 -15.59
CA GLY A 185 -5.30 20.79 -16.18
C GLY A 185 -4.19 21.50 -15.41
N THR A 186 -2.94 21.18 -15.74
CA THR A 186 -1.75 21.82 -15.19
C THR A 186 -0.69 21.96 -16.26
N LEU A 187 -0.18 23.18 -16.46
CA LEU A 187 0.87 23.51 -17.42
C LEU A 187 2.15 23.83 -16.65
N VAL A 188 3.25 23.21 -17.08
CA VAL A 188 4.59 23.55 -16.61
C VAL A 188 5.51 23.76 -17.81
N ALA A 189 6.18 24.91 -17.85
CA ALA A 189 7.21 25.23 -18.83
C ALA A 189 8.33 26.05 -18.15
N PHE A 190 9.58 25.67 -18.36
CA PHE A 190 10.70 26.36 -17.74
C PHE A 190 11.13 27.59 -18.55
N LYS A 191 11.60 28.63 -17.87
CA LYS A 191 12.02 29.87 -18.56
C LYS A 191 13.17 29.61 -19.52
N ALA A 192 14.10 28.75 -19.12
CA ALA A 192 15.21 28.33 -19.97
C ALA A 192 14.71 27.64 -21.25
N SER A 193 13.68 26.78 -21.15
CA SER A 193 13.07 26.13 -22.30
C SER A 193 12.39 27.13 -23.25
N LEU A 194 11.57 28.04 -22.71
CA LEU A 194 10.89 29.06 -23.49
C LEU A 194 11.88 30.00 -24.20
N ASN A 195 12.85 30.53 -23.45
CA ASN A 195 13.89 31.41 -23.99
C ASN A 195 14.80 30.68 -24.97
N GLY A 196 15.07 29.40 -24.71
CA GLY A 196 15.82 28.55 -25.61
C GLY A 196 15.15 28.60 -26.97
N PHE A 197 13.91 28.12 -27.05
CA PHE A 197 13.15 28.06 -28.29
C PHE A 197 13.16 29.39 -29.07
N VAL A 198 12.82 30.50 -28.40
CA VAL A 198 12.75 31.85 -29.02
C VAL A 198 14.09 32.33 -29.60
N LYS A 199 15.23 31.93 -29.01
CA LYS A 199 16.54 32.51 -29.36
C LYS A 199 17.35 31.74 -30.38
N GLY A 200 17.08 30.47 -30.62
CA GLY A 200 18.04 29.67 -31.39
C GLY A 200 17.62 28.29 -31.84
N TYR A 201 16.34 27.92 -31.73
CA TYR A 201 15.87 26.61 -32.16
C TYR A 201 15.08 26.74 -33.46
N ARG A 202 14.86 25.61 -34.13
CA ARG A 202 14.12 25.60 -35.39
C ARG A 202 12.66 25.95 -35.09
N PRO A 203 11.97 26.72 -35.96
CA PRO A 203 10.56 27.07 -35.79
C PRO A 203 9.64 25.87 -36.13
N ILE A 204 9.93 24.73 -35.52
CA ILE A 204 9.21 23.47 -35.66
C ILE A 204 8.81 23.03 -34.26
N LEU A 205 7.52 22.74 -34.10
CA LEU A 205 6.96 22.18 -32.88
C LEU A 205 6.57 20.71 -33.14
N GLY A 206 7.12 19.82 -32.32
CA GLY A 206 6.66 18.45 -32.18
C GLY A 206 5.64 18.38 -31.05
N LEU A 207 4.54 17.67 -31.27
CA LEU A 207 3.48 17.47 -30.29
C LEU A 207 3.39 15.98 -30.00
N ASP A 208 3.37 15.61 -28.72
CA ASP A 208 3.22 14.22 -28.29
C ASP A 208 2.39 14.12 -27.00
N GLY A 209 1.67 13.01 -26.85
CA GLY A 209 0.79 12.73 -25.71
C GLY A 209 1.14 11.38 -25.07
N CYS A 210 1.24 11.35 -23.73
CA CYS A 210 1.49 10.12 -22.98
C CYS A 210 0.43 9.90 -21.91
N PHE A 211 -0.15 8.70 -21.85
CA PHE A 211 -1.11 8.33 -20.80
C PHE A 211 -0.46 8.25 -19.42
N LEU A 212 -1.03 8.97 -18.45
CA LEU A 212 -0.61 8.90 -17.06
C LEU A 212 -1.14 7.61 -16.43
N LYS A 213 -0.25 6.90 -15.72
CA LYS A 213 -0.61 5.71 -14.93
C LYS A 213 -0.93 6.15 -13.51
N GLY A 214 -2.13 5.85 -13.03
CA GLY A 214 -2.55 6.16 -11.67
C GLY A 214 -4.05 6.01 -11.46
N LYS A 215 -4.52 6.30 -10.25
CA LYS A 215 -5.94 6.21 -9.87
C LYS A 215 -6.85 7.04 -10.78
N TYR A 216 -6.39 8.23 -11.18
CA TYR A 216 -7.18 9.19 -11.94
C TYR A 216 -6.89 9.19 -13.45
N GLY A 217 -5.89 8.43 -13.90
CA GLY A 217 -5.45 8.42 -15.29
C GLY A 217 -5.04 9.82 -15.77
N GLY A 218 -5.48 10.18 -16.97
CA GLY A 218 -5.15 11.44 -17.62
C GLY A 218 -4.10 11.29 -18.71
N VAL A 219 -3.75 12.42 -19.33
CA VAL A 219 -2.75 12.50 -20.38
C VAL A 219 -1.79 13.65 -20.06
N CYS A 220 -0.50 13.40 -20.25
CA CYS A 220 0.52 14.42 -20.30
C CYS A 220 0.80 14.75 -21.76
N LEU A 221 0.31 15.90 -22.21
CA LEU A 221 0.64 16.47 -23.50
C LEU A 221 1.98 17.19 -23.39
N SER A 222 2.79 17.13 -24.43
CA SER A 222 4.10 17.75 -24.48
C SER A 222 4.28 18.50 -25.79
N VAL A 223 4.93 19.65 -25.69
CA VAL A 223 5.41 20.43 -26.84
C VAL A 223 6.93 20.38 -26.80
N LEU A 224 7.50 19.88 -27.89
CA LEU A 224 8.93 19.73 -28.11
C LEU A 224 9.34 20.55 -29.34
N SER A 225 10.63 20.82 -29.49
CA SER A 225 11.21 21.37 -30.71
C SER A 225 12.49 20.60 -31.07
N LEU A 226 13.12 20.97 -32.18
CA LEU A 226 14.41 20.46 -32.60
C LEU A 226 15.46 21.55 -32.45
N ASP A 227 16.56 21.17 -31.82
CA ASP A 227 17.74 22.02 -31.75
C ASP A 227 18.51 22.07 -33.09
N ALA A 228 19.56 22.89 -33.13
CA ALA A 228 20.41 23.01 -34.31
C ALA A 228 21.05 21.66 -34.71
N ASN A 229 21.26 20.76 -33.73
CA ASN A 229 21.87 19.45 -33.86
C ASN A 229 20.83 18.30 -34.01
N ASN A 230 19.57 18.62 -34.33
CA ASN A 230 18.47 17.65 -34.46
C ASN A 230 18.14 16.85 -33.17
N GLY A 231 18.54 17.36 -32.01
CA GLY A 231 18.13 16.84 -30.71
C GLY A 231 16.72 17.30 -30.34
N LEU A 232 15.97 16.44 -29.63
CA LEU A 232 14.67 16.80 -29.06
C LEU A 232 14.87 17.78 -27.90
N PHE A 233 14.16 18.90 -27.96
CA PHE A 233 14.22 19.95 -26.98
C PHE A 233 12.84 20.20 -26.35
N PRO A 234 12.64 19.89 -25.06
CA PRO A 234 11.35 20.07 -24.42
C PRO A 234 11.05 21.53 -24.09
N ILE A 235 9.88 22.00 -24.55
CA ILE A 235 9.42 23.38 -24.31
C ILE A 235 8.53 23.42 -23.06
N GLY A 236 7.54 22.53 -22.99
CA GLY A 236 6.59 22.49 -21.89
C GLY A 236 5.70 21.26 -21.93
N VAL A 237 5.04 21.01 -20.80
CA VAL A 237 4.11 19.89 -20.62
C VAL A 237 2.78 20.38 -20.05
N TYR A 238 1.70 19.75 -20.50
CA TYR A 238 0.36 20.01 -20.04
C TYR A 238 -0.32 18.70 -19.62
N MET A 239 -0.59 18.59 -18.33
CA MET A 239 -1.38 17.49 -17.79
C MET A 239 -2.86 17.85 -17.94
N CYS A 240 -3.64 16.97 -18.55
CA CYS A 240 -5.08 17.11 -18.72
C CYS A 240 -5.80 15.77 -18.50
N ARG A 241 -7.13 15.79 -18.49
CA ARG A 241 -7.95 14.57 -18.29
C ARG A 241 -7.98 13.65 -19.51
N THR A 242 -7.98 14.24 -20.72
CA THR A 242 -8.17 13.49 -21.96
C THR A 242 -7.40 14.14 -23.10
N GLU A 243 -6.82 13.33 -23.96
CA GLU A 243 -6.26 13.76 -25.23
C GLU A 243 -7.39 13.99 -26.24
N CYS A 244 -7.79 15.24 -26.39
CA CYS A 244 -8.77 15.67 -27.38
C CYS A 244 -8.36 17.01 -27.99
N LYS A 245 -9.06 17.40 -29.06
CA LYS A 245 -8.79 18.66 -29.76
C LYS A 245 -8.87 19.86 -28.81
N GLU A 246 -9.84 19.85 -27.90
CA GLU A 246 -10.08 20.93 -26.95
C GLU A 246 -8.90 21.05 -25.98
N SER A 247 -8.40 19.93 -25.43
CA SER A 247 -7.22 19.92 -24.54
C SER A 247 -5.96 20.40 -25.26
N TRP A 248 -5.77 20.04 -26.54
CA TRP A 248 -4.66 20.53 -27.34
C TRP A 248 -4.76 22.03 -27.61
N LEU A 249 -5.93 22.53 -28.00
CA LEU A 249 -6.16 23.97 -28.20
C LEU A 249 -5.95 24.75 -26.89
N ASP A 250 -6.42 24.19 -25.78
CA ASP A 250 -6.30 24.77 -24.45
C ASP A 250 -4.83 24.82 -23.97
N PHE A 251 -4.02 23.82 -24.33
CA PHE A 251 -2.58 23.84 -24.11
C PHE A 251 -1.88 24.87 -25.00
N LEU A 252 -2.11 24.78 -26.31
CA LEU A 252 -1.42 25.61 -27.30
C LEU A 252 -1.74 27.10 -27.11
N SER A 253 -2.99 27.46 -26.84
CA SER A 253 -3.37 28.85 -26.54
C SER A 253 -2.70 29.43 -25.30
N LYS A 254 -2.35 28.60 -24.32
CA LYS A 254 -1.66 29.04 -23.10
C LYS A 254 -0.16 29.22 -23.30
N ILE A 255 0.45 28.45 -24.19
CA ILE A 255 1.90 28.52 -24.44
C ILE A 255 2.26 29.49 -25.57
N GLU A 256 1.37 29.68 -26.54
CA GLU A 256 1.57 30.53 -27.73
C GLU A 256 2.08 31.95 -27.40
N PRO A 257 1.58 32.68 -26.39
CA PRO A 257 2.08 34.01 -26.04
C PRO A 257 3.58 34.05 -25.65
N TYR A 258 4.15 32.91 -25.25
CA TYR A 258 5.55 32.78 -24.85
C TYR A 258 6.45 32.30 -25.99
N LEU A 259 5.85 31.81 -27.07
CA LEU A 259 6.56 31.32 -28.25
C LEU A 259 6.48 32.32 -29.41
N SER A 260 5.41 33.12 -29.49
CA SER A 260 5.18 34.11 -30.55
C SER A 260 6.12 35.32 -30.52
N THR A 261 7.00 35.40 -29.52
CA THR A 261 8.12 36.36 -29.49
C THR A 261 9.31 35.91 -30.36
N HIS A 262 9.21 34.75 -31.00
CA HIS A 262 10.19 34.29 -31.98
C HIS A 262 10.18 35.23 -33.20
N PRO A 263 11.33 35.81 -33.60
CA PRO A 263 11.44 36.68 -34.77
C PRO A 263 11.18 35.94 -36.09
#